data_AF-A0A358DHT4-F1
#
_entry.id   AF-A0A358DHT4-F1
#
_cell.length_a   1.000
_cell.length_b   1.000
_cell.length_c   1.000
_cell.angle_alpha   90.00
_cell.angle_beta   90.00
_cell.angle_gamma   90.00
#
_symmetry.space_group_name_H-M   'P 1'
#
loop_
_entity.id
_entity.type
_entity.pdbx_description
1 polymer ?
#
loop_
_entity_poly.entity_id
_entity_poly.type
_entity_poly.pdbx_seq_one_letter_code
_entity_poly.pdbx_strand_id
1 'polypeptide(L)'
;KLLVHRDDIVLLENLSQQLQLFGFNTNVDYRPEIGGFLAENDVVSFGEQQLKVLHVPGHSPGSIVFYNEKEKLALVGDVLFNG
;
A
#
# COMPACT_ATOMS: atom_id res chain seq x y z
N LYS A 1 -9.63 -8.89 4.38
CA LYS A 1 -9.25 -7.81 5.32
C LYS A 1 -8.00 -7.14 4.75
N LEU A 2 -8.11 -5.86 4.38
CA LEU A 2 -7.03 -5.11 3.73
C LEU A 2 -6.06 -4.56 4.78
N LEU A 3 -4.75 -4.82 4.65
CA LEU A 3 -3.73 -4.14 5.44
C LEU A 3 -3.26 -2.90 4.69
N VAL A 4 -3.09 -1.78 5.40
CA VAL A 4 -2.77 -0.47 4.78
C VAL A 4 -1.71 0.27 5.58
N HIS A 5 -0.98 1.17 4.95
CA HIS A 5 -0.20 2.16 5.70
C HIS A 5 -1.13 3.26 6.24
N ARG A 6 -0.85 3.79 7.44
CA ARG A 6 -1.71 4.81 8.07
C ARG A 6 -1.84 6.08 7.22
N ASP A 7 -0.79 6.44 6.51
CA ASP A 7 -0.77 7.68 5.72
C ASP A 7 -1.66 7.61 4.47
N ASP A 8 -2.10 6.42 4.04
CA ASP A 8 -3.03 6.26 2.91
C ASP A 8 -4.51 6.29 3.33
N ILE A 9 -4.82 6.42 4.63
CA ILE A 9 -6.22 6.45 5.11
C ILE A 9 -7.02 7.58 4.46
N VAL A 10 -6.42 8.76 4.34
CA VAL A 10 -7.08 9.92 3.72
C VAL A 10 -7.40 9.65 2.24
N LEU A 11 -6.58 8.87 1.54
CA LEU A 11 -6.85 8.49 0.15
C LEU A 11 -8.06 7.54 0.07
N LEU A 12 -8.11 6.55 0.95
CA LEU A 12 -9.26 5.64 1.06
C LEU A 12 -10.54 6.39 1.44
N GLU A 13 -10.44 7.41 2.28
CA GLU A 13 -11.58 8.23 2.67
C GLU A 13 -12.14 9.09 1.53
N ASN A 14 -11.28 9.48 0.60
CA ASN A 14 -11.59 10.31 -0.56
C ASN A 14 -11.78 9.49 -1.86
N LEU A 15 -11.87 8.16 -1.76
CA LEU A 15 -11.92 7.26 -2.91
C LEU A 15 -13.07 7.60 -3.87
N SER A 16 -14.26 7.87 -3.35
CA SER A 16 -15.44 8.21 -4.17
C SER A 16 -15.22 9.50 -4.96
N GLN A 17 -14.64 10.55 -4.35
CA GLN A 17 -14.32 11.80 -5.03
C GLN A 17 -13.25 11.58 -6.10
N GLN A 18 -12.24 10.77 -5.80
CA GLN A 18 -11.17 10.45 -6.75
C GLN A 18 -11.69 9.66 -7.97
N LEU A 19 -12.62 8.73 -7.76
CA LEU A 19 -13.29 8.01 -8.84
C LEU A 19 -14.08 8.95 -9.76
N GLN A 20 -14.78 9.94 -9.19
CA GLN A 20 -15.49 10.96 -9.99
C GLN A 20 -14.52 11.79 -10.86
N LEU A 21 -13.35 12.15 -10.33
CA LEU A 21 -12.31 12.87 -11.10
C LEU A 21 -11.79 12.04 -12.28
N PHE A 22 -11.77 10.71 -12.15
CA PHE A 22 -11.42 9.79 -13.25
C PHE A 22 -12.59 9.46 -14.19
N GLY A 23 -13.74 10.15 -14.04
CA GLY A 23 -14.90 9.98 -14.92
C GLY A 23 -15.78 8.78 -14.60
N PHE A 24 -15.57 8.13 -13.45
CA PHE A 24 -16.47 7.09 -12.98
C PHE A 24 -17.72 7.72 -12.35
N ASN A 25 -18.88 7.52 -12.98
CA ASN A 25 -20.18 7.91 -12.42
C ASN A 25 -20.64 6.90 -11.37
N THR A 26 -19.94 6.85 -10.24
CA THR A 26 -20.28 5.95 -9.14
C THR A 26 -20.93 6.75 -7.99
N ASN A 27 -22.20 6.46 -7.69
CA ASN A 27 -22.85 6.85 -6.43
C ASN A 27 -22.51 5.85 -5.30
N VAL A 28 -21.34 5.23 -5.38
CA VAL A 28 -20.97 4.13 -4.50
C VAL A 28 -20.05 4.67 -3.42
N ASP A 29 -20.56 4.74 -2.18
CA ASP A 29 -19.76 4.94 -0.96
C ASP A 29 -19.10 3.60 -0.59
N TYR A 30 -18.30 3.07 -1.51
CA TYR A 30 -17.53 1.86 -1.27
C TYR A 30 -16.28 2.24 -0.50
N ARG A 31 -16.12 1.65 0.69
CA ARG A 31 -14.91 1.73 1.50
C ARG A 31 -14.44 0.31 1.82
N PRO A 32 -13.21 -0.07 1.44
CA PRO A 32 -12.70 -1.38 1.80
C PRO A 32 -12.57 -1.51 3.32
N GLU A 33 -12.92 -2.67 3.88
CA GLU A 33 -12.73 -2.94 5.30
C GLU A 33 -11.22 -3.04 5.61
N ILE A 34 -10.75 -2.10 6.43
CA ILE A 34 -9.38 -2.06 6.90
C ILE A 34 -9.22 -3.12 7.99
N GLY A 35 -8.40 -4.12 7.69
CA GLY A 35 -8.09 -5.24 8.56
C GLY A 35 -6.99 -4.98 9.57
N GLY A 36 -6.20 -3.94 9.35
CA GLY A 36 -5.03 -3.63 10.15
C GLY A 36 -4.08 -2.70 9.42
N PHE A 37 -2.94 -2.43 10.05
CA PHE A 37 -1.93 -1.52 9.52
C PHE A 37 -0.60 -2.21 9.32
N LEU A 38 0.16 -1.75 8.33
CA LEU A 38 1.57 -2.03 8.17
C LEU A 38 2.34 -0.74 8.47
N ALA A 39 3.39 -0.87 9.27
CA ALA A 39 4.32 0.20 9.61
C ALA A 39 5.73 -0.17 9.17
N GLU A 40 6.62 0.82 9.14
CA GLU A 40 8.02 0.59 8.85
C GLU A 40 8.65 -0.41 9.84
N ASN A 41 9.49 -1.31 9.30
CA ASN A 41 10.11 -2.43 9.98
C ASN A 41 9.18 -3.57 10.40
N ASP A 42 7.87 -3.52 10.13
CA ASP A 42 7.01 -4.69 10.27
C ASP A 42 7.52 -5.84 9.38
N VAL A 43 7.25 -7.07 9.82
CA VAL A 43 7.60 -8.28 9.07
C VAL A 43 6.32 -9.01 8.68
N VAL A 44 6.14 -9.19 7.38
CA VAL A 44 5.07 -10.02 6.81
C VAL A 44 5.64 -11.40 6.48
N SER A 45 5.07 -12.43 7.08
CA SER A 45 5.53 -13.81 6.92
C SER A 45 4.50 -14.68 6.21
N PHE A 46 4.95 -15.49 5.26
CA PHE A 46 4.13 -16.52 4.61
C PHE A 46 5.02 -17.69 4.17
N GLY A 47 4.61 -18.91 4.50
CA GLY A 47 5.49 -20.08 4.34
C GLY A 47 6.83 -19.85 5.04
N GLU A 48 7.93 -19.98 4.30
CA GLU A 48 9.30 -19.72 4.79
C GLU A 48 9.81 -18.30 4.48
N GLN A 49 8.96 -17.45 3.90
CA GLN A 49 9.33 -16.10 3.48
C GLN A 49 9.09 -15.11 4.61
N GLN A 50 10.03 -14.18 4.77
CA GLN A 50 9.93 -13.02 5.66
C GLN A 50 10.20 -11.76 4.83
N LEU A 51 9.21 -10.87 4.78
CA LEU A 51 9.27 -9.62 4.05
C LEU A 51 9.26 -8.45 5.03
N LYS A 52 10.33 -7.68 5.06
CA LYS A 52 10.41 -6.45 5.83
C LYS A 52 9.70 -5.32 5.09
N VAL A 53 8.83 -4.60 5.79
CA VAL A 53 8.18 -3.39 5.30
C VAL A 53 9.15 -2.23 5.39
N LEU A 54 9.36 -1.53 4.27
CA LEU A 54 10.06 -0.25 4.19
C LEU A 54 9.03 0.81 3.79
N HIS A 55 8.87 1.86 4.59
CA HIS A 55 8.01 2.99 4.21
C HIS A 55 8.79 3.90 3.26
N VAL A 56 8.26 4.10 2.06
CA VAL A 56 8.93 4.87 1.00
C VAL A 56 7.92 5.84 0.38
N PRO A 57 7.57 6.92 1.09
CA PRO A 57 6.58 7.89 0.62
C PRO A 57 7.04 8.60 -0.66
N GLY A 58 6.10 8.91 -1.54
CA GLY A 58 6.37 9.61 -2.78
C GLY A 58 5.19 9.52 -3.75
N HIS A 59 5.04 8.37 -4.42
CA HIS A 59 3.90 8.12 -5.31
C HIS A 59 2.57 8.21 -4.55
N SER A 60 2.48 7.55 -3.38
CA SER A 60 1.47 7.82 -2.35
C SER A 60 2.13 8.17 -1.01
N PRO A 61 1.42 8.84 -0.08
CA PRO A 61 1.91 9.12 1.26
C PRO A 61 2.26 7.85 2.04
N GLY A 62 1.50 6.77 1.87
CA GLY A 62 1.68 5.49 2.54
C GLY A 62 2.38 4.41 1.71
N SER A 63 3.04 4.77 0.60
CA SER A 63 3.73 3.79 -0.25
C SER A 63 4.76 2.96 0.54
N ILE A 64 4.70 1.64 0.40
CA ILE A 64 5.62 0.71 1.06
C ILE A 64 6.29 -0.22 0.06
N VAL A 65 7.48 -0.67 0.39
CA VAL A 65 8.24 -1.71 -0.31
C VAL A 65 8.35 -2.93 0.59
N PHE A 66 8.20 -4.12 0.01
CA PHE A 66 8.51 -5.37 0.71
C PHE A 66 9.90 -5.85 0.33
N TYR A 67 10.80 -5.96 1.30
CA TYR A 67 12.17 -6.41 1.10
C TYR A 67 12.40 -7.78 1.74
N ASN A 68 12.87 -8.74 0.94
CA ASN A 68 13.38 -10.01 1.40
C ASN A 68 14.91 -9.93 1.49
N GLU A 69 15.43 -9.85 2.71
CA GLU A 69 16.87 -9.71 2.95
C GLU A 69 17.66 -10.97 2.55
N LYS A 70 17.11 -12.16 2.84
CA LYS A 70 17.76 -13.45 2.53
C LYS A 70 17.93 -13.64 1.03
N GLU A 71 16.87 -13.36 0.26
CA GLU A 71 16.86 -13.53 -1.21
C GLU A 71 17.39 -12.30 -1.96
N LYS A 72 17.69 -11.21 -1.25
CA LYS A 72 18.08 -9.90 -1.82
C LYS A 72 17.11 -9.40 -2.89
N LEU A 73 15.81 -9.56 -2.63
CA LEU A 73 14.73 -9.22 -3.55
C LEU A 73 13.85 -8.13 -2.95
N ALA A 74 13.47 -7.13 -3.74
CA ALA A 74 12.53 -6.08 -3.35
C ALA A 74 11.31 -6.05 -4.27
N LEU A 75 10.11 -6.04 -3.69
CA LEU A 75 8.85 -5.75 -4.39
C LEU A 75 8.55 -4.26 -4.19
N VAL A 76 8.86 -3.45 -5.21
CA VAL A 76 8.93 -1.98 -5.07
C VAL A 76 7.68 -1.24 -5.51
N GLY A 77 6.68 -1.92 -6.07
CA GLY A 77 5.52 -1.24 -6.66
C GLY A 77 5.96 -0.27 -7.76
N ASP A 78 5.53 0.98 -7.66
CA ASP A 78 5.83 2.09 -8.57
C ASP A 78 6.87 3.08 -8.02
N VAL A 79 7.61 2.67 -6.98
CA VAL A 79 8.62 3.53 -6.32
C VAL A 79 9.92 3.61 -7.14
N LEU A 80 10.33 2.51 -7.79
CA LEU A 80 11.62 2.42 -8.48
C LEU A 80 11.47 1.70 -9.83
N PHE A 81 11.99 2.33 -10.89
CA PHE A 81 11.98 1.81 -12.25
C PHE A 81 13.41 1.70 -12.80
N ASN A 82 13.60 0.77 -13.74
CA ASN A 82 14.82 0.71 -14.54
C ASN A 82 14.62 1.56 -15.80
N GLY A 83 15.37 2.67 -15.89
CA GLY A 83 15.29 3.63 -16.99
C GLY A 83 15.86 3.13 -18.32
#